data_AF-A0AAD7IKW2-F1
#
_entry.id   AF-A0AAD7IKW2-F1
#
_cell.length_a   1.000
_cell.length_b   1.000
_cell.length_c   1.000
_cell.angle_alpha   90.00
_cell.angle_beta   90.00
_cell.angle_gamma   90.00
#
_symmetry.space_group_name_H-M   'P 1'
#
loop_
_entity.id
_entity.type
_entity.pdbx_description
1 polymer ?
#
loop_
_entity_poly.entity_id
_entity_poly.type
_entity_poly.pdbx_seq_one_letter_code
_entity_poly.pdbx_strand_id
1 'polypeptide(L)'
;MARAHRVALISTFFTALWMLVFFEFLSVPGLDEAAVTQIWPLIPWWLLVSFGSYSLWSLGWGLFTFRDCPEAYEELMREISQAKDDLRTRGLNLE
;
A
#
# COMPACT_ATOMS: atom_id res chain seq x y z
N MET A 1 16.82 8.01 -7.51
CA MET A 1 17.53 7.05 -8.39
C MET A 1 18.08 5.83 -7.63
N ALA A 2 18.96 5.98 -6.64
CA ALA A 2 19.62 4.83 -5.96
C ALA A 2 18.67 3.84 -5.24
N ARG A 3 17.51 4.29 -4.73
CA ARG A 3 16.54 3.42 -4.03
C ARG A 3 15.84 2.43 -4.98
N ALA A 4 15.49 2.87 -6.18
CA ALA A 4 14.84 2.02 -7.19
C ALA A 4 15.79 0.92 -7.67
N HIS A 5 17.05 1.25 -7.93
CA HIS A 5 18.08 0.26 -8.28
C HIS A 5 18.30 -0.76 -7.18
N ARG A 6 18.34 -0.33 -5.91
CA ARG A 6 18.50 -1.27 -4.78
C ARG A 6 17.34 -2.26 -4.70
N VAL A 7 16.10 -1.78 -4.83
CA VAL A 7 14.92 -2.65 -4.83
C VAL A 7 14.92 -3.59 -6.04
N ALA A 8 15.25 -3.08 -7.23
CA ALA A 8 15.34 -3.90 -8.43
C ALA A 8 16.38 -5.01 -8.30
N LEU A 9 17.59 -4.70 -7.83
CA LEU A 9 18.66 -5.68 -7.63
C LEU A 9 18.25 -6.77 -6.63
N ILE A 10 17.65 -6.37 -5.50
CA ILE A 10 17.18 -7.30 -4.49
C ILE A 10 16.10 -8.22 -5.07
N SER A 11 15.10 -7.64 -5.76
CA SER A 11 14.03 -8.41 -6.38
C SER A 11 14.58 -9.40 -7.40
N THR A 12 15.47 -8.97 -8.29
CA THR A 12 16.09 -9.84 -9.31
C THR A 12 16.85 -10.98 -8.66
N PHE A 13 17.63 -10.72 -7.60
CA PHE A 13 18.37 -11.75 -6.88
C PHE A 13 17.44 -12.80 -6.27
N PHE A 14 16.39 -12.39 -5.55
CA PHE A 14 15.44 -13.32 -4.95
C PHE A 14 14.63 -14.11 -5.99
N THR A 15 14.22 -13.47 -7.09
CA THR A 15 13.53 -14.16 -8.19
C THR A 15 14.44 -15.19 -8.86
N ALA A 16 15.71 -14.85 -9.10
CA ALA A 16 16.69 -15.78 -9.66
C ALA A 16 16.94 -16.97 -8.71
N LEU A 17 17.08 -16.72 -7.40
CA LEU A 17 17.24 -17.78 -6.40
C LEU A 17 16.02 -18.71 -6.38
N TRP A 18 14.80 -18.17 -6.40
CA TRP A 18 13.58 -18.98 -6.45
C TRP A 18 13.52 -19.85 -7.72
N MET A 19 13.87 -19.30 -8.88
CA MET A 19 13.93 -20.05 -10.14
C MET A 19 14.98 -21.19 -10.09
N LEU A 20 16.16 -20.95 -9.52
CA LEU A 20 17.20 -21.97 -9.42
C LEU A 20 16.77 -23.18 -8.57
N VAL A 21 16.03 -22.93 -7.48
CA VAL A 21 15.44 -24.00 -6.68
C VAL A 21 14.25 -24.65 -7.39
N PHE A 22 13.45 -23.88 -8.14
CA PHE A 22 12.34 -24.41 -8.93
C PHE A 22 12.78 -25.40 -10.02
N PHE A 23 13.94 -25.17 -10.65
CA PHE A 23 14.54 -26.10 -11.62
C PHE A 23 15.36 -27.22 -10.98
N GLU A 24 15.27 -27.40 -9.66
CA GLU A 24 16.03 -28.40 -8.88
C GLU A 24 17.57 -28.31 -9.05
N PHE A 25 18.06 -27.16 -9.54
CA PHE A 25 19.50 -26.93 -9.73
C PHE A 25 20.24 -26.78 -8.39
N LEU A 26 19.48 -26.47 -7.34
CA LEU A 26 19.92 -26.33 -5.96
C LEU A 26 19.05 -27.22 -5.08
N SER A 27 19.63 -28.31 -4.56
CA SER A 27 19.00 -29.11 -3.51
C SER A 27 19.05 -28.33 -2.19
N VAL A 28 17.91 -28.20 -1.51
CA VAL A 28 17.83 -27.49 -0.22
C VAL A 28 18.07 -28.50 0.91
N PRO A 29 19.22 -28.47 1.61
CA PRO A 29 19.51 -29.44 2.65
C PRO A 29 18.61 -29.21 3.87
N GLY A 30 17.92 -30.26 4.33
CA GLY A 30 17.11 -30.25 5.55
C GLY A 30 15.60 -30.07 5.37
N LEU A 31 15.10 -30.00 4.14
CA LEU A 31 13.66 -30.03 3.83
C LEU A 31 13.28 -31.38 3.21
N ASP A 32 12.09 -31.87 3.53
CA ASP A 32 11.54 -33.08 2.93
C ASP A 32 11.31 -32.86 1.43
N GLU A 33 11.76 -33.79 0.58
CA GLU A 33 11.73 -33.63 -0.88
C GLU A 33 10.29 -33.43 -1.38
N ALA A 34 9.34 -34.14 -0.78
CA ALA A 34 7.91 -34.00 -1.09
C ALA A 34 7.39 -32.59 -0.79
N ALA A 35 7.87 -31.96 0.28
CA ALA A 35 7.46 -30.61 0.66
C ALA A 35 8.01 -29.57 -0.32
N VAL A 36 9.26 -29.74 -0.80
CA VAL A 36 9.86 -28.81 -1.77
C VAL A 36 9.11 -28.87 -3.10
N THR A 37 8.86 -30.05 -3.65
CA THR A 37 8.18 -30.18 -4.96
C THR A 37 6.74 -29.67 -4.92
N GLN A 38 6.03 -29.83 -3.80
CA GLN A 38 4.63 -29.43 -3.68
C GLN A 38 4.45 -27.97 -3.22
N ILE A 39 5.22 -27.50 -2.23
CA ILE A 39 4.97 -26.20 -1.59
C ILE A 39 5.74 -25.08 -2.30
N TRP A 40 6.95 -25.34 -2.78
CA TRP A 40 7.82 -24.32 -3.36
C TRP A 40 7.23 -23.59 -4.58
N PRO A 41 6.55 -24.28 -5.52
CA PRO A 41 5.87 -23.63 -6.65
C PRO A 41 4.72 -22.71 -6.24
N LEU A 42 4.11 -22.96 -5.06
CA LEU A 42 2.94 -22.21 -4.59
C LEU A 42 3.31 -20.92 -3.85
N ILE A 43 4.56 -20.74 -3.43
CA ILE A 43 5.02 -19.56 -2.67
C ILE A 43 4.61 -18.21 -3.32
N PRO A 44 4.76 -18.00 -4.65
CA PRO A 44 4.34 -16.75 -5.28
C PRO A 44 2.84 -16.48 -5.13
N TRP A 45 2.01 -17.52 -5.17
CA TRP A 45 0.56 -17.41 -4.99
C TRP A 45 0.21 -17.04 -3.54
N TRP A 46 0.85 -17.69 -2.56
CA TRP A 46 0.67 -17.35 -1.15
C TRP A 46 1.06 -15.89 -0.87
N LEU A 47 2.17 -15.43 -1.43
CA LEU A 47 2.60 -14.03 -1.30
C LEU A 47 1.56 -13.07 -1.87
N LEU A 48 1.01 -13.37 -3.06
CA LEU A 48 -0.04 -12.57 -3.70
C LEU A 48 -1.31 -12.50 -2.83
N VAL A 49 -1.78 -13.64 -2.31
CA VAL A 49 -2.98 -13.72 -1.47
C VAL A 49 -2.77 -12.97 -0.15
N SER A 50 -1.63 -13.16 0.53
CA SER A 50 -1.32 -12.44 1.77
C SER A 50 -1.21 -10.93 1.55
N PHE A 51 -0.55 -10.50 0.46
CA PHE A 51 -0.45 -9.10 0.10
C PHE A 51 -1.82 -8.48 -0.23
N GLY A 52 -2.67 -9.21 -0.96
CA GLY A 52 -4.03 -8.80 -1.27
C GLY A 52 -4.89 -8.64 0.00
N SER A 53 -4.85 -9.64 0.89
CA SER A 53 -5.57 -9.59 2.17
C SER A 53 -5.11 -8.44 3.05
N TYR A 54 -3.80 -8.22 3.19
CA TYR A 54 -3.25 -7.09 3.93
C TYR A 54 -3.68 -5.74 3.34
N SER A 55 -3.65 -5.61 2.02
CA SER A 55 -4.06 -4.39 1.33
C SER A 55 -5.54 -4.09 1.53
N LEU A 56 -6.40 -5.10 1.40
CA LEU A 56 -7.84 -4.99 1.66
C LEU A 56 -8.12 -4.63 3.11
N TRP A 57 -7.41 -5.23 4.07
CA TRP A 57 -7.56 -4.91 5.48
C TRP A 57 -7.18 -3.45 5.77
N SER A 58 -6.01 -3.02 5.26
CA SER A 58 -5.54 -1.64 5.45
C SER A 58 -6.49 -0.62 4.85
N LEU A 59 -7.00 -0.87 3.64
CA LEU A 59 -7.98 0.00 2.98
C LEU A 59 -9.32 -0.02 3.70
N GLY A 60 -9.81 -1.22 4.07
CA GLY A 60 -11.06 -1.39 4.79
C GLY A 60 -11.05 -0.68 6.14
N TRP A 61 -9.94 -0.76 6.87
CA TRP A 61 -9.76 -0.03 8.13
C TRP A 61 -9.76 1.48 7.93
N GLY A 62 -9.09 1.96 6.87
CA GLY A 62 -9.09 3.39 6.51
C GLY A 62 -10.49 3.89 6.17
N LEU A 63 -11.26 3.13 5.39
CA LEU A 63 -12.64 3.49 5.04
C LEU A 63 -13.57 3.44 6.26
N PHE A 64 -13.42 2.42 7.12
CA PHE A 64 -14.20 2.31 8.35
C PHE A 64 -13.90 3.43 9.35
N THR A 65 -12.66 3.94 9.35
CA THR A 65 -12.19 5.00 10.26
C THR A 65 -12.29 6.39 9.66
N PHE A 66 -12.78 6.54 8.42
CA PHE A 66 -13.10 7.84 7.85
C PHE A 66 -14.25 8.44 8.65
N ARG A 67 -13.91 9.15 9.74
CA ARG A 67 -14.87 9.96 10.49
C ARG A 67 -15.36 11.01 9.53
N ASP A 68 -16.68 11.19 9.46
CA ASP A 68 -17.20 12.48 9.03
C ASP A 68 -16.45 13.54 9.85
N CYS A 69 -15.86 14.53 9.18
CA CYS A 69 -15.16 15.63 9.83
C CYS A 69 -16.10 16.83 9.90
N PRO A 70 -17.16 16.81 10.75
CA PRO A 70 -18.08 17.93 10.87
C PRO A 70 -17.38 19.18 11.40
N GLU A 71 -16.38 19.01 12.26
CA GLU A 71 -15.60 20.11 12.84
C GLU A 71 -14.78 20.85 11.77
N ALA A 72 -14.13 20.13 10.85
CA ALA A 72 -13.42 20.75 9.73
C ALA A 72 -14.38 21.44 8.75
N TYR A 73 -15.59 20.89 8.57
CA TYR A 73 -16.64 21.52 7.77
C TYR A 73 -17.14 22.83 8.41
N GLU A 74 -17.40 22.82 9.72
CA GLU A 74 -17.81 24.01 10.47
C GLU A 74 -16.73 25.09 10.50
N GLU A 75 -15.47 24.71 10.71
CA GLU A 75 -14.35 25.64 10.68
C GLU A 75 -14.18 26.28 9.30
N LEU A 76 -14.24 25.47 8.22
CA LEU A 76 -14.17 25.98 6.85
C LEU A 76 -15.32 26.95 6.55
N MET A 77 -16.54 26.64 7.00
CA MET A 77 -17.69 27.52 6.83
C MET A 77 -17.55 28.84 7.59
N ARG A 78 -16.96 28.81 8.78
CA ARG A 78 -16.67 30.01 9.56
C ARG A 78 -15.65 30.90 8.83
N GLU A 79 -14.58 30.32 8.31
CA GLU A 79 -13.56 31.05 7.52
C GLU A 79 -14.17 31.70 6.28
N ILE A 80 -15.05 30.99 5.57
CA ILE A 80 -15.79 31.54 4.42
C ILE A 80 -16.62 32.77 4.83
N SER A 81 -17.33 32.69 5.96
CA SER A 81 -18.13 33.84 6.45
C SER A 81 -17.24 35.05 6.77
N GLN A 82 -16.12 34.83 7.47
CA GLN A 82 -15.19 35.90 7.82
C GLN A 82 -14.55 36.53 6.57
N ALA A 83 -14.17 35.71 5.58
CA ALA A 83 -13.64 36.21 4.32
C ALA A 83 -14.68 37.03 3.53
N LYS A 84 -15.95 36.61 3.52
CA LYS A 84 -17.04 37.38 2.91
C LYS A 84 -17.24 38.74 3.60
N ASP A 85 -17.15 38.79 4.92
CA ASP A 85 -17.30 40.03 5.69
C ASP A 85 -16.10 40.99 5.48
N ASP A 86 -14.88 40.48 5.41
CA ASP A 86 -13.69 41.30 5.10
C ASP A 86 -13.80 41.88 3.67
N LEU A 87 -14.29 41.10 2.70
CA LEU A 87 -14.51 41.56 1.34
C LEU A 87 -15.62 42.63 1.25
N ARG A 88 -16.71 42.48 2.03
CA ARG A 88 -17.75 43.51 2.16
C ARG A 88 -17.20 44.80 2.77
N THR A 89 -16.33 44.69 3.76
CA THR A 89 -15.66 45.85 4.40
C THR A 89 -14.76 46.58 3.41
N ARG A 90 -14.18 45.87 2.44
CA ARG A 90 -13.39 46.43 1.34
C ARG A 90 -14.25 46.95 0.17
N GLY A 91 -15.58 46.96 0.30
CA GLY A 91 -16.51 47.50 -0.69
C GLY A 91 -16.87 46.54 -1.83
N LEU A 92 -16.50 45.26 -1.72
CA LEU A 92 -16.86 44.22 -2.70
C LEU A 92 -18.09 43.46 -2.19
N ASN A 93 -19.24 43.69 -2.82
CA ASN A 93 -20.46 42.94 -2.52
C ASN A 93 -20.42 41.58 -3.23
N LEU A 94 -20.31 40.51 -2.44
CA LEU A 94 -20.50 39.13 -2.90
C LEU A 94 -21.90 38.67 -2.48
N GLU A 95 -22.73 38.34 -3.47
CA GLU A 95 -24.03 37.66 -3.32
C GLU A 95 -23.83 36.16 -3.03
#